data_AF-A0A2N0RJU4-F1
#
_entry.id   AF-A0A2N0RJU4-F1
#
_cell.length_a   1.000
_cell.length_b   1.000
_cell.length_c   1.000
_cell.angle_alpha   90.00
_cell.angle_beta   90.00
_cell.angle_gamma   90.00
#
_symmetry.space_group_name_H-M   'P 1'
#
loop_
_entity.id
_entity.type
_entity.pdbx_description
1 polymer ?
#
loop_
_entity_poly.entity_id
_entity_poly.type
_entity_poly.pdbx_seq_one_letter_code
_entity_poly.pdbx_strand_id
1 'polypeptide(L)'
;MSNTQEIHNYPFDPIINFKKSGHSFSYKIIKEGTYPNKSLLAYTLPPNKYRIPDDYMVETTWGRSNNRCVVQCFINYIDNKPVFQIWFGKCFEHVVSSVRSTIDVTNLFYKKYTSLKKTKTSGIYLFGLHLKTLEMARKGK
;
A
#
# COMPACT_ATOMS: atom_id res chain seq x y z
N MET A 1 23.76 -5.90 -4.80
CA MET A 1 23.04 -4.60 -4.68
C MET A 1 21.67 -4.76 -5.30
N SER A 2 20.58 -4.66 -4.53
CA SER A 2 19.25 -4.76 -5.12
C SER A 2 18.92 -3.44 -5.81
N ASN A 3 18.89 -3.43 -7.15
CA ASN A 3 18.43 -2.27 -7.92
C ASN A 3 16.93 -2.08 -7.68
N THR A 4 16.60 -1.20 -6.73
CA THR A 4 15.25 -0.65 -6.55
C THR A 4 15.17 0.67 -7.26
N GLN A 5 14.15 0.87 -8.08
CA GLN A 5 13.93 2.12 -8.80
C GLN A 5 12.50 2.59 -8.59
N GLU A 6 12.34 3.85 -8.20
CA GLU A 6 11.08 4.56 -8.12
C GLU A 6 11.06 5.58 -9.26
N ILE A 7 10.04 5.56 -10.12
CA ILE A 7 9.92 6.38 -11.33
C ILE A 7 8.58 7.12 -11.24
N HIS A 8 8.62 8.45 -11.16
CA HIS A 8 7.42 9.28 -10.99
C HIS A 8 7.65 10.72 -11.50
N ASN A 9 6.55 11.45 -11.71
CA ASN A 9 6.50 12.91 -11.81
C ASN A 9 5.56 13.51 -10.74
N TYR A 10 5.44 12.83 -9.60
CA TYR A 10 4.60 13.26 -8.48
C TYR A 10 5.02 14.64 -7.94
N PRO A 11 4.09 15.58 -7.63
CA PRO A 11 2.63 15.39 -7.59
C PRO A 11 1.88 15.68 -8.90
N PHE A 12 2.57 16.04 -10.00
CA PHE A 12 1.91 16.35 -11.28
C PHE A 12 1.26 15.12 -11.92
N ASP A 13 1.88 13.95 -11.75
CA ASP A 13 1.30 12.65 -12.11
C ASP A 13 1.07 11.83 -10.82
N PRO A 14 -0.17 11.36 -10.54
CA PRO A 14 -0.44 10.52 -9.38
C PRO A 14 0.13 9.10 -9.50
N ILE A 15 0.70 8.72 -10.65
CA ILE A 15 1.25 7.39 -10.88
C ILE A 15 2.72 7.34 -10.47
N ILE A 16 3.04 6.40 -9.59
CA ILE A 16 4.40 6.06 -9.17
C ILE A 16 4.68 4.62 -9.55
N ASN A 17 5.69 4.39 -10.38
CA ASN A 17 6.11 3.05 -10.77
C ASN A 17 7.32 2.61 -9.94
N PHE A 18 7.25 1.42 -9.36
CA PHE A 18 8.32 0.86 -8.55
C PHE A 18 8.80 -0.49 -9.12
N LYS A 19 10.12 -0.62 -9.30
CA LYS A 19 10.76 -1.84 -9.77
C LYS A 19 11.72 -2.37 -8.72
N LYS A 20 11.65 -3.68 -8.44
CA LYS A 20 12.58 -4.40 -7.56
C LYS A 20 12.78 -5.82 -8.05
N SER A 21 14.01 -6.17 -8.46
CA SER A 21 14.46 -7.55 -8.73
C SER A 21 13.41 -8.47 -9.39
N GLY A 22 12.90 -8.09 -10.56
CA GLY A 22 11.92 -8.89 -11.31
C GLY A 22 10.45 -8.68 -10.94
N HIS A 23 10.17 -7.90 -9.90
CA HIS A 23 8.85 -7.43 -9.51
C HIS A 23 8.65 -5.97 -9.92
N SER A 24 7.44 -5.65 -10.36
CA SER A 24 7.05 -4.30 -10.73
C SER A 24 5.67 -4.01 -10.17
N PHE A 25 5.52 -2.79 -9.68
CA PHE A 25 4.31 -2.26 -9.09
C PHE A 25 4.02 -0.92 -9.74
N SER A 26 2.75 -0.64 -9.96
CA SER A 26 2.25 0.68 -10.32
C SER A 26 1.29 1.13 -9.24
N TYR A 27 1.54 2.30 -8.67
CA TYR A 27 0.74 2.92 -7.62
C TYR A 27 0.08 4.15 -8.19
N LYS A 28 -1.25 4.17 -8.23
CA LYS A 28 -2.01 5.39 -8.50
C LYS A 28 -2.47 5.97 -7.17
N ILE A 29 -1.89 7.09 -6.78
CA ILE A 29 -2.20 7.76 -5.52
C ILE A 29 -3.54 8.47 -5.67
N ILE A 30 -4.54 8.02 -4.90
CA ILE A 30 -5.89 8.60 -4.92
C ILE A 30 -5.98 9.67 -3.84
N LYS A 31 -5.46 9.36 -2.65
CA LYS A 31 -5.28 10.32 -1.55
C LYS A 31 -3.92 10.10 -0.92
N GLU A 32 -3.13 11.16 -0.80
CA GLU A 32 -1.82 11.08 -0.16
C GLU A 32 -1.91 10.82 1.34
N GLY A 33 -2.94 11.35 2.00
CA GLY A 33 -3.05 11.33 3.46
C GLY A 33 -1.99 12.20 4.16
N THR A 34 -2.00 12.21 5.49
CA THR A 34 -1.05 12.95 6.33
C THR A 34 -0.51 12.06 7.44
N TYR A 35 0.61 12.45 8.06
CA TYR A 35 1.05 11.76 9.27
C TYR A 35 0.32 12.34 10.48
N PRO A 36 -0.28 11.49 11.34
CA PRO A 36 -0.80 11.95 12.62
C PRO A 36 0.29 12.59 13.49
N ASN A 37 -0.16 13.32 14.51
CA ASN A 37 0.71 13.87 15.55
C ASN A 37 1.62 12.78 16.15
N LYS A 38 2.81 13.18 16.58
CA LYS A 38 3.89 12.27 17.03
C LYS A 38 3.44 11.27 18.12
N SER A 39 2.49 11.63 18.98
CA SER A 39 1.94 10.76 20.02
C SER A 39 1.07 9.60 19.48
N LEU A 40 0.50 9.76 18.27
CA LEU A 40 -0.41 8.80 17.64
C LEU A 40 0.22 8.07 16.44
N LEU A 41 1.36 8.56 15.97
CA LEU A 41 2.03 8.06 14.78
C LEU A 41 2.42 6.59 14.93
N ALA A 42 1.88 5.74 14.06
CA ALA A 42 2.15 4.32 14.05
C ALA A 42 3.23 3.97 13.00
N TYR A 43 3.85 2.82 13.17
CA TYR A 43 4.91 2.33 12.30
C TYR A 43 4.70 0.87 11.92
N THR A 44 5.21 0.48 10.76
CA THR A 44 5.32 -0.93 10.38
C THR A 44 6.34 -1.66 11.26
N LEU A 45 6.19 -2.97 11.39
CA LEU A 45 7.10 -3.81 12.18
C LEU A 45 8.51 -3.90 11.55
N PRO A 46 9.57 -4.18 12.34
CA PRO A 46 10.93 -4.40 11.85
C PRO A 46 11.01 -5.49 10.75
N PRO A 47 12.04 -5.48 9.88
CA PRO A 47 13.27 -4.65 9.97
C PRO A 47 13.09 -3.21 9.45
N ASN A 48 12.10 -2.95 8.61
CA ASN A 48 11.84 -1.62 8.07
C ASN A 48 10.65 -0.96 8.77
N LYS A 49 10.87 0.19 9.40
CA LYS A 49 9.83 0.95 10.13
C LYS A 49 9.35 2.14 9.29
N TYR A 50 8.30 1.93 8.51
CA TYR A 50 7.63 2.97 7.73
C TYR A 50 6.52 3.60 8.56
N ARG A 51 6.40 4.93 8.50
CA ARG A 51 5.29 5.67 9.13
C ARG A 51 3.98 5.35 8.44
N ILE A 52 2.92 5.20 9.23
CA ILE A 52 1.58 4.95 8.74
C ILE A 52 0.84 6.30 8.57
N PRO A 53 0.39 6.65 7.35
CA PRO A 53 -0.41 7.84 7.13
C PRO A 53 -1.89 7.60 7.49
N ASP A 54 -2.59 8.69 7.78
CA ASP A 54 -4.05 8.77 7.92
C ASP A 54 -4.71 9.30 6.64
N ASP A 55 -5.98 8.97 6.41
CA ASP A 55 -6.77 9.22 5.19
C ASP A 55 -6.01 8.95 3.88
N TYR A 56 -5.24 7.86 3.86
CA TYR A 56 -4.42 7.46 2.72
C TYR A 56 -5.14 6.45 1.84
N MET A 57 -5.12 6.67 0.53
CA MET A 57 -5.72 5.76 -0.44
C MET A 57 -4.84 5.61 -1.67
N VAL A 58 -4.57 4.36 -2.05
CA VAL A 58 -3.77 4.01 -3.23
C VAL A 58 -4.40 2.85 -3.98
N GLU A 59 -4.41 2.94 -5.30
CA GLU A 59 -4.66 1.79 -6.16
C GLU A 59 -3.32 1.17 -6.57
N THR A 60 -3.16 -0.12 -6.27
CA THR A 60 -1.92 -0.85 -6.51
C THR A 60 -2.15 -1.93 -7.55
N THR A 61 -1.35 -1.87 -8.61
CA THR A 61 -1.33 -2.85 -9.69
C THR A 61 -0.01 -3.62 -9.68
N TRP A 62 -0.08 -4.95 -9.74
CA TRP A 62 1.11 -5.82 -9.86
C TRP A 62 0.80 -7.10 -10.64
N GLY A 63 1.86 -7.87 -10.97
CA GLY A 63 1.75 -9.07 -11.79
C GLY A 63 2.02 -8.80 -13.27
N ARG A 64 2.04 -9.86 -14.09
CA ARG A 64 2.38 -9.80 -15.53
C ARG A 64 1.21 -10.22 -16.39
N SER A 65 1.00 -9.52 -17.51
CA SER A 65 0.02 -9.87 -18.55
C SER A 65 -1.35 -10.23 -17.95
N ASN A 66 -1.91 -11.39 -18.29
CA ASN A 66 -3.22 -11.86 -17.83
C ASN A 66 -3.29 -12.14 -16.32
N ASN A 67 -2.13 -12.16 -15.64
CA ASN A 67 -2.03 -12.33 -14.19
C ASN A 67 -1.97 -11.01 -13.41
N ARG A 68 -2.22 -9.86 -14.06
CA ARG A 68 -2.32 -8.58 -13.39
C ARG A 68 -3.37 -8.63 -12.27
N CYS A 69 -3.05 -8.05 -11.13
CA CYS A 69 -3.93 -7.90 -9.99
C CYS A 69 -3.99 -6.41 -9.66
N VAL A 70 -5.19 -5.93 -9.36
CA VAL A 70 -5.47 -4.54 -8.98
C VAL A 70 -6.25 -4.57 -7.68
N VAL A 71 -5.81 -3.78 -6.71
CA VAL A 71 -6.53 -3.58 -5.44
C VAL A 71 -6.49 -2.11 -5.08
N GLN A 72 -7.45 -1.66 -4.28
CA GLN A 72 -7.37 -0.38 -3.59
C GLN A 72 -7.06 -0.64 -2.13
N CYS A 73 -6.03 0.04 -1.64
CA CYS A 73 -5.61 -0.01 -0.26
C CYS A 73 -5.96 1.32 0.41
N PHE A 74 -6.58 1.23 1.59
CA PHE A 74 -7.01 2.39 2.35
C PHE A 74 -6.51 2.29 3.80
N ILE A 75 -6.06 3.42 4.35
CA ILE A 75 -5.67 3.56 5.74
C ILE A 75 -6.35 4.79 6.33
N ASN A 76 -7.01 4.58 7.44
CA ASN A 76 -7.56 5.64 8.28
C ASN A 76 -7.29 5.37 9.76
N TYR A 77 -7.25 6.41 10.56
CA TYR A 77 -7.14 6.34 12.01
C TYR A 77 -8.54 6.42 12.64
N ILE A 78 -8.96 5.33 13.28
CA ILE A 78 -10.19 5.27 14.08
C ILE A 78 -9.78 5.06 15.52
N ASP A 79 -10.30 5.88 16.43
CA ASP A 79 -9.94 5.86 17.86
C ASP A 79 -8.42 5.84 18.08
N ASN A 80 -7.73 6.71 17.34
CA ASN A 80 -6.27 6.88 17.37
C ASN A 80 -5.45 5.65 16.92
N LYS A 81 -6.07 4.68 16.26
CA LYS A 81 -5.39 3.48 15.75
C LYS A 81 -5.58 3.33 14.24
N PRO A 82 -4.53 2.93 13.49
CA PRO A 82 -4.67 2.71 12.07
C PRO A 82 -5.54 1.47 11.80
N VAL A 83 -6.50 1.64 10.90
CA VAL A 83 -7.30 0.57 10.32
C VAL A 83 -6.87 0.42 8.87
N PHE A 84 -6.46 -0.78 8.51
CA PHE A 84 -5.98 -1.12 7.18
C PHE A 84 -7.08 -1.83 6.42
N GLN A 85 -7.36 -1.40 5.19
CA GLN A 85 -8.36 -2.03 4.33
C GLN A 85 -7.78 -2.35 2.96
N ILE A 86 -8.21 -3.48 2.40
CA ILE A 86 -7.94 -3.86 1.01
C ILE A 86 -9.27 -4.15 0.33
N TRP A 87 -9.53 -3.39 -0.73
CA TRP A 87 -10.69 -3.52 -1.58
C TRP A 87 -10.27 -4.19 -2.89
N PHE A 88 -11.01 -5.19 -3.35
CA PHE A 88 -10.66 -6.04 -4.49
C PHE A 88 -11.91 -6.61 -5.17
N GLY A 89 -11.76 -7.16 -6.38
CA GLY A 89 -12.88 -7.61 -7.21
C GLY A 89 -12.98 -6.81 -8.52
N LYS A 90 -14.00 -7.08 -9.33
CA LYS A 90 -14.17 -6.46 -10.67
C LYS A 90 -14.39 -4.94 -10.57
N CYS A 91 -14.99 -4.49 -9.48
CA CYS A 91 -15.30 -3.10 -9.13
C CYS A 91 -15.01 -2.80 -7.65
N PHE A 92 -13.99 -3.46 -7.07
CA PHE A 92 -13.63 -3.32 -5.64
C PHE A 92 -14.76 -3.67 -4.66
N GLU A 93 -15.67 -4.57 -5.06
CA GLU A 93 -16.87 -4.99 -4.32
C GLU A 93 -16.58 -5.80 -3.04
N HIS A 94 -15.37 -6.35 -2.91
CA HIS A 94 -14.96 -7.12 -1.74
C HIS A 94 -13.99 -6.33 -0.88
N VAL A 95 -14.22 -6.34 0.43
CA VAL A 95 -13.35 -5.67 1.41
C VAL A 95 -12.87 -6.66 2.47
N VAL A 96 -11.60 -6.51 2.84
CA VAL A 96 -11.05 -7.03 4.10
C VAL A 96 -10.45 -5.88 4.88
N SER A 97 -10.56 -5.94 6.20
CA SER A 97 -10.02 -4.95 7.11
C SER A 97 -9.24 -5.59 8.24
N SER A 98 -8.27 -4.86 8.79
CA SER A 98 -7.56 -5.24 10.02
C SER A 98 -7.15 -4.00 10.79
N VAL A 99 -7.27 -4.05 12.10
CA VAL A 99 -6.72 -3.05 13.04
C VAL A 99 -5.31 -3.44 13.53
N ARG A 100 -4.79 -4.60 13.09
CA ARG A 100 -3.55 -5.19 13.64
C ARG A 100 -2.32 -4.75 12.86
N SER A 101 -2.33 -4.97 11.54
CA SER A 101 -1.19 -4.64 10.67
C SER A 101 -1.52 -4.80 9.19
N THR A 102 -0.66 -4.26 8.34
CA THR A 102 -0.69 -4.52 6.89
C THR A 102 -0.48 -6.00 6.53
N ILE A 103 0.28 -6.75 7.33
CA ILE A 103 0.49 -8.19 7.13
C ILE A 103 -0.80 -8.96 7.37
N ASP A 104 -1.51 -8.64 8.45
CA ASP A 104 -2.75 -9.31 8.85
C ASP A 104 -3.85 -9.10 7.81
N VAL A 105 -4.12 -7.86 7.38
CA VAL A 105 -5.11 -7.59 6.31
C VAL A 105 -4.71 -8.23 4.99
N THR A 106 -3.41 -8.29 4.67
CA THR A 106 -2.92 -8.94 3.45
C THR A 106 -3.14 -10.44 3.47
N ASN A 107 -2.95 -11.08 4.64
CA ASN A 107 -3.26 -12.50 4.82
C ASN A 107 -4.77 -12.77 4.69
N LEU A 108 -5.62 -11.90 5.24
CA LEU A 108 -7.08 -11.98 5.06
C LEU A 108 -7.47 -11.83 3.59
N PHE A 109 -6.87 -10.86 2.89
CA PHE A 109 -7.05 -10.67 1.45
C PHE A 109 -6.69 -11.95 0.70
N TYR A 110 -5.49 -12.48 0.91
CA TYR A 110 -5.08 -13.70 0.21
C TYR A 110 -5.98 -14.88 0.53
N LYS A 111 -6.41 -15.08 1.78
CA LYS A 111 -7.35 -16.16 2.13
C LYS A 111 -8.66 -16.08 1.34
N LYS A 112 -9.21 -14.86 1.15
CA LYS A 112 -10.43 -14.66 0.34
C LYS A 112 -10.18 -14.72 -1.16
N TYR A 113 -9.01 -14.28 -1.60
CA TYR A 113 -8.64 -14.18 -3.03
C TYR A 113 -8.11 -15.51 -3.61
N THR A 114 -7.54 -16.40 -2.78
CA THR A 114 -7.00 -17.69 -3.25
C THR A 114 -8.09 -18.72 -3.50
N SER A 115 -8.70 -18.64 -4.68
CA SER A 115 -8.83 -19.80 -5.57
C SER A 115 -7.96 -19.70 -6.84
N LEU A 116 -7.22 -18.58 -7.07
CA LEU A 116 -6.72 -18.27 -8.42
C LEU A 116 -5.21 -18.00 -8.62
N LYS A 117 -4.36 -17.69 -7.62
CA LYS A 117 -2.93 -17.31 -7.88
C LYS A 117 -1.92 -17.76 -6.81
N LYS A 118 -0.71 -18.19 -7.24
CA LYS A 118 0.37 -18.77 -6.40
C LYS A 118 1.30 -17.75 -5.71
N THR A 119 1.40 -16.51 -6.18
CA THR A 119 2.38 -15.53 -5.66
C THR A 119 1.75 -14.52 -4.71
N LYS A 120 2.20 -14.51 -3.45
CA LYS A 120 1.81 -13.53 -2.42
C LYS A 120 2.79 -12.34 -2.40
N THR A 121 2.26 -11.15 -2.18
CA THR A 121 2.98 -9.88 -2.05
C THR A 121 2.85 -9.38 -0.62
N SER A 122 3.90 -8.79 -0.06
CA SER A 122 3.83 -8.16 1.27
C SER A 122 2.88 -6.95 1.27
N GLY A 123 2.17 -6.76 2.38
CA GLY A 123 1.31 -5.60 2.59
C GLY A 123 2.05 -4.26 2.49
N ILE A 124 3.34 -4.22 2.79
CA ILE A 124 4.17 -3.01 2.61
C ILE A 124 4.20 -2.56 1.15
N TYR A 125 4.25 -3.52 0.22
CA TYR A 125 4.19 -3.24 -1.21
C TYR A 125 2.76 -2.98 -1.64
N LEU A 126 1.75 -3.74 -1.17
CA LEU A 126 0.35 -3.47 -1.53
C LEU A 126 -0.09 -2.05 -1.17
N PHE A 127 0.33 -1.54 0.00
CA PHE A 127 0.01 -0.18 0.43
C PHE A 127 1.01 0.88 -0.07
N GLY A 128 2.09 0.51 -0.77
CA GLY A 128 3.09 1.49 -1.20
C GLY A 128 3.80 2.24 -0.07
N LEU A 129 3.83 1.70 1.16
CA LEU A 129 4.36 2.41 2.35
C LEU A 129 5.88 2.65 2.30
N HIS A 130 6.58 1.96 1.40
CA HIS A 130 8.01 2.09 1.18
C HIS A 130 8.38 3.19 0.18
N LEU A 131 7.40 3.81 -0.48
CA LEU A 131 7.63 4.85 -1.49
C LEU A 131 8.22 6.09 -0.83
N LYS A 132 9.44 6.46 -1.23
CA LYS A 132 10.17 7.58 -0.62
C LYS A 132 9.55 8.91 -1.02
N THR A 133 9.00 9.02 -2.23
CA THR A 133 8.40 10.26 -2.70
C THR A 133 7.22 10.70 -1.82
N LEU A 134 6.39 9.74 -1.39
CA LEU A 134 5.26 10.02 -0.49
C LEU A 134 5.69 10.33 0.94
N GLU A 135 6.78 9.72 1.42
CA GLU A 135 7.35 10.10 2.71
C GLU A 135 7.81 11.57 2.70
N MET A 136 8.48 12.00 1.63
CA MET A 136 8.95 13.39 1.49
C MET A 136 7.79 14.37 1.33
N ALA A 137 6.80 14.05 0.50
CA ALA A 137 5.63 14.90 0.29
C ALA A 137 4.86 15.17 1.59
N ARG A 138 4.70 14.15 2.44
CA ARG A 138 4.01 14.28 3.73
C ARG A 138 4.82 15.00 4.81
N LYS A 139 6.16 14.95 4.76
CA LYS A 139 7.02 15.71 5.70
C LYS A 139 6.97 17.22 5.46
N GLY A 140 6.63 17.63 4.25
CA GLY A 140 6.51 19.05 3.89
C GLY A 140 5.18 19.68 4.32
N LYS A 141 4.34 18.96 5.07
CA LYS A 141 3.04 19.37 5.58
C LYS A 141 3.07 19.34 7.11
#